data_AF-A0A165G8G9-F1
#
_entry.id   AF-A0A165G8G9-F1
#
_cell.length_a   1.000
_cell.length_b   1.000
_cell.length_c   1.000
_cell.angle_alpha   90.00
_cell.angle_beta   90.00
_cell.angle_gamma   90.00
#
_symmetry.space_group_name_H-M   'P 1'
#
loop_
_entity.id
_entity.type
_entity.pdbx_description
1 polymer ?
#
loop_
_entity_poly.entity_id
_entity_poly.type
_entity_poly.pdbx_seq_one_letter_code
_entity_poly.pdbx_strand_id
1 'polypeptide(L)'
;MPKVQARKRLAAPVSSESESEDSETDDRTSESSEYYSDSSSADSTTSKMDHAPVFRPTVERMLRRREVYQSITRMPEYLKMSVEELRLRYYVQYASDFPALPTSTQHPSFPLQSATFPFSTTTSAGNGVQKERDSLRRQVGQLQLERDAAKRQGAEAAKKLREELDALQAQHATLRRNLALQNNAFAEYKRRTEDAEAKLRVEHDRHLESLRKRIAALEQSKADLATGKAFQRAEIQELRRTIAALLLEKERRDADSHGDGDDSSERARQQQKKRRAEPESDSEREQREREAFERMSGRWDAREKLRKKTPLERYHLQWDQLLSDLASLPSVLLTFEQFPWPLHSPWDITTGSLADFLFVGVERGKRKQTVREQLRRWHPDKFMTRGVLAHVMEKDHARVIELQQEVVICLNQLLQDMQ
;
A
#
# COMPACT_ATOMS: atom_id res chain seq x y z
N MET A 1 -32.15 -35.74 -26.58
CA MET A 1 -32.65 -36.55 -25.44
C MET A 1 -32.06 -37.95 -25.61
N PRO A 2 -31.14 -38.38 -24.73
CA PRO A 2 -31.54 -38.89 -23.43
C PRO A 2 -30.77 -38.32 -22.24
N LYS A 3 -31.40 -38.47 -21.07
CA LYS A 3 -30.99 -38.05 -19.73
C LYS A 3 -29.90 -38.98 -19.19
N VAL A 4 -28.86 -38.41 -18.57
CA VAL A 4 -28.06 -39.13 -17.59
C VAL A 4 -28.01 -38.29 -16.32
N GLN A 5 -28.85 -38.67 -15.37
CA GLN A 5 -28.74 -38.26 -13.97
C GLN A 5 -27.70 -39.16 -13.30
N ALA A 6 -26.70 -38.57 -12.66
CA ALA A 6 -25.87 -39.27 -11.69
C ALA A 6 -25.65 -38.35 -10.48
N ARG A 7 -26.46 -38.58 -9.45
CA ARG A 7 -26.22 -38.13 -8.08
C ARG A 7 -25.02 -38.91 -7.53
N LYS A 8 -24.07 -38.22 -6.90
CA LYS A 8 -23.24 -38.85 -5.85
C LYS A 8 -23.02 -37.85 -4.71
N ARG A 9 -23.63 -38.19 -3.57
CA ARG A 9 -23.43 -37.62 -2.25
C ARG A 9 -22.17 -38.23 -1.60
N LEU A 10 -21.78 -37.63 -0.47
CA LEU A 10 -20.84 -38.10 0.58
C LEU A 10 -19.39 -37.61 0.35
N ALA A 11 -18.65 -37.07 1.31
CA ALA A 11 -18.81 -36.93 2.76
C ALA A 11 -17.97 -35.75 3.27
N ALA A 12 -18.40 -35.15 4.38
CA ALA A 12 -17.62 -34.17 5.15
C ALA A 12 -16.60 -34.90 6.05
N PRO A 13 -15.39 -34.36 6.26
CA PRO A 13 -14.53 -34.83 7.33
C PRO A 13 -14.79 -34.08 8.64
N VAL A 14 -14.92 -34.93 9.65
CA VAL A 14 -15.10 -34.73 11.09
C VAL A 14 -14.01 -33.87 11.71
N SER A 15 -14.44 -32.94 12.58
CA SER A 15 -13.61 -32.26 13.56
C SER A 15 -13.09 -33.26 14.60
N SER A 16 -11.79 -33.22 14.88
CA SER A 16 -11.21 -33.86 16.06
C SER A 16 -10.51 -32.79 16.89
N GLU A 17 -11.21 -32.37 17.94
CA GLU A 17 -10.65 -31.78 19.15
C GLU A 17 -9.62 -32.75 19.74
N SER A 18 -8.48 -32.24 20.16
CA SER A 18 -7.60 -32.92 21.11
C SER A 18 -7.03 -31.87 22.05
N GLU A 19 -7.73 -31.76 23.18
CA GLU A 19 -7.20 -31.26 24.43
C GLU A 19 -6.08 -32.22 24.88
N SER A 20 -4.94 -31.66 25.27
CA SER A 20 -3.94 -32.34 26.09
C SER A 20 -3.45 -31.33 27.12
N GLU A 21 -4.13 -31.36 28.26
CA GLU A 21 -3.56 -31.05 29.56
C GLU A 21 -2.38 -32.01 29.77
N ASP A 22 -1.21 -31.48 30.12
CA ASP A 22 -0.24 -32.23 30.91
C ASP A 22 0.48 -31.26 31.85
N SER A 23 0.43 -31.72 33.09
CA SER A 23 0.83 -31.13 34.35
C SER A 23 2.31 -31.40 34.65
N GLU A 24 2.76 -30.81 35.77
CA GLU A 24 3.94 -31.23 36.56
C GLU A 24 5.32 -30.86 35.96
N THR A 25 6.35 -30.51 36.72
CA THR A 25 6.58 -30.35 38.16
C THR A 25 7.87 -29.55 38.35
N ASP A 26 7.91 -28.83 39.46
CA ASP A 26 8.99 -28.65 40.42
C ASP A 26 10.43 -28.22 40.04
N ASP A 27 10.86 -27.26 40.85
CA ASP A 27 12.08 -27.28 41.68
C ASP A 27 13.40 -26.69 41.18
N ARG A 28 14.07 -26.11 42.21
CA ARG A 28 15.47 -25.64 42.28
C ARG A 28 15.75 -24.24 41.73
N THR A 29 16.42 -23.34 42.43
CA THR A 29 16.97 -23.33 43.79
C THR A 29 17.29 -21.87 44.09
N SER A 30 16.82 -21.39 45.24
CA SER A 30 17.35 -20.20 45.89
C SER A 30 18.74 -20.53 46.42
N GLU A 31 19.79 -19.89 45.89
CA GLU A 31 21.06 -19.79 46.59
C GLU A 31 21.49 -18.33 46.69
N SER A 32 21.46 -17.88 47.93
CA SER A 32 22.11 -16.70 48.47
C SER A 32 23.61 -16.73 48.20
N SER A 33 24.18 -15.57 47.87
CA SER A 33 25.58 -15.27 48.17
C SER A 33 25.75 -13.77 48.33
N GLU A 34 25.53 -13.31 49.57
CA GLU A 34 26.15 -12.10 50.09
C GLU A 34 27.60 -12.43 50.40
N TYR A 35 28.55 -11.71 49.79
CA TYR A 35 29.85 -11.46 50.41
C TYR A 35 30.37 -10.09 50.00
N TYR A 36 30.60 -9.25 51.01
CA TYR A 36 31.32 -7.99 50.95
C TYR A 36 32.78 -8.23 50.54
N SER A 37 33.34 -7.33 49.73
CA SER A 37 34.64 -6.71 50.02
C SER A 37 34.86 -5.46 49.18
N ASP A 38 35.01 -4.37 49.92
CA ASP A 38 35.41 -3.03 49.58
C ASP A 38 36.89 -2.98 49.19
N SER A 39 37.27 -2.11 48.25
CA SER A 39 38.53 -1.32 48.20
C SER A 39 38.94 -0.92 46.77
N SER A 40 38.80 0.38 46.51
CA SER A 40 39.67 1.28 45.73
C SER A 40 40.41 0.79 44.48
N SER A 41 40.16 1.43 43.34
CA SER A 41 41.21 2.12 42.57
C SER A 41 40.63 2.98 41.45
N ALA A 42 41.26 4.15 41.31
CA ALA A 42 41.08 5.27 40.40
C ALA A 42 40.74 4.99 38.92
N ASP A 43 40.11 6.02 38.34
CA ASP A 43 40.11 6.46 36.96
C ASP A 43 39.60 5.51 35.87
N SER A 44 38.37 5.77 35.42
CA SER A 44 37.99 5.73 34.00
C SER A 44 36.62 6.39 33.79
N THR A 45 36.62 7.43 32.96
CA THR A 45 35.45 8.11 32.41
C THR A 45 34.56 7.13 31.66
N THR A 46 33.49 6.65 32.31
CA THR A 46 32.47 5.81 31.68
C THR A 46 31.18 6.59 31.47
N SER A 47 30.84 6.69 30.19
CA SER A 47 29.62 7.26 29.64
C SER A 47 28.38 6.56 30.22
N LYS A 48 27.48 7.33 30.86
CA LYS A 48 26.15 6.89 31.27
C LYS A 48 25.34 6.50 30.02
N MET A 49 25.24 5.21 29.74
CA MET A 49 24.18 4.69 28.88
C MET A 49 22.90 4.57 29.71
N ASP A 50 21.98 5.50 29.48
CA ASP A 50 20.61 5.40 29.97
C ASP A 50 19.94 4.18 29.33
N HIS A 51 19.58 3.20 30.15
CA HIS A 51 18.76 2.07 29.75
C HIS A 51 17.38 2.56 29.29
N ALA A 52 17.12 2.49 27.99
CA ALA A 52 15.81 2.73 27.42
C ALA A 52 14.80 1.71 27.97
N PRO A 53 13.61 2.14 28.44
CA PRO A 53 12.62 1.23 28.99
C PRO A 53 12.09 0.28 27.90
N VAL A 54 12.07 -1.01 28.23
CA VAL A 54 11.50 -2.07 27.40
C VAL A 54 10.01 -1.82 27.20
N PHE A 55 9.64 -1.35 26.02
CA PHE A 55 8.27 -1.03 25.65
C PHE A 55 7.46 -2.32 25.44
N ARG A 56 6.78 -2.81 26.48
CA ARG A 56 5.76 -3.85 26.32
C ARG A 56 4.48 -3.20 25.78
N PRO A 57 3.99 -3.55 24.57
CA PRO A 57 2.73 -3.01 24.08
C PRO A 57 1.59 -3.58 24.93
N THR A 58 0.95 -2.74 25.74
CA THR A 58 -0.23 -3.10 26.51
C THR A 58 -1.36 -3.49 25.54
N VAL A 59 -2.01 -4.63 25.79
CA VAL A 59 -3.12 -5.21 25.01
C VAL A 59 -4.23 -4.18 24.71
N GLU A 60 -4.41 -3.21 25.62
CA GLU A 60 -5.32 -2.07 25.50
C GLU A 60 -5.10 -1.21 24.24
N ARG A 61 -3.84 -1.07 23.78
CA ARG A 61 -3.51 -0.28 22.59
C ARG A 61 -3.84 -1.02 21.28
N MET A 62 -3.89 -2.36 21.32
CA MET A 62 -4.34 -3.17 20.18
C MET A 62 -5.87 -3.15 20.05
N LEU A 63 -6.60 -3.13 21.16
CA LEU A 63 -8.07 -3.06 21.14
C LEU A 63 -8.59 -1.71 20.60
N ARG A 64 -7.97 -0.58 20.97
CA ARG A 64 -8.34 0.73 20.39
C ARG A 64 -8.06 0.86 18.89
N ARG A 65 -7.05 0.15 18.35
CA ARG A 65 -6.85 0.12 16.89
C ARG A 65 -7.96 -0.66 16.18
N ARG A 66 -8.53 -1.69 16.81
CA ARG A 66 -9.59 -2.50 16.20
C ARG A 66 -10.90 -1.74 16.02
N GLU A 67 -11.23 -0.83 16.94
CA GLU A 67 -12.42 0.04 16.84
C GLU A 67 -12.28 1.10 15.74
N VAL A 68 -11.08 1.66 15.54
CA VAL A 68 -10.83 2.64 14.47
C VAL A 68 -10.93 2.01 13.06
N TYR A 69 -10.55 0.73 12.91
CA TYR A 69 -10.73 0.01 11.65
C TYR A 69 -12.19 -0.36 11.34
N GLN A 70 -13.05 -0.50 12.36
CA GLN A 70 -14.49 -0.71 12.14
C GLN A 70 -15.22 0.58 11.74
N SER A 71 -14.77 1.76 12.18
CA SER A 71 -15.37 3.02 11.73
C SER A 71 -14.99 3.40 10.30
N ILE A 72 -13.79 3.02 9.83
CA ILE A 72 -13.31 3.36 8.46
C ILE A 72 -13.94 2.45 7.39
N THR A 73 -14.48 1.28 7.77
CA THR A 73 -15.11 0.33 6.84
C THR A 73 -16.64 0.47 6.72
N ARG A 74 -17.26 1.41 7.46
CA ARG A 74 -18.63 1.83 7.16
C ARG A 74 -18.62 2.73 5.94
N MET A 75 -18.64 2.11 4.76
CA MET A 75 -18.94 2.83 3.52
C MET A 75 -20.24 3.62 3.70
N PRO A 76 -20.23 4.93 3.39
CA PRO A 76 -21.42 5.75 3.44
C PRO A 76 -22.58 5.09 2.69
N GLU A 77 -23.79 5.09 3.25
CA GLU A 77 -24.92 4.34 2.71
C GLU A 77 -25.25 4.70 1.24
N TYR A 78 -24.90 5.91 0.80
CA TYR A 78 -25.08 6.35 -0.59
C TYR A 78 -24.24 5.55 -1.62
N LEU A 79 -23.16 4.88 -1.21
CA LEU A 79 -22.35 4.02 -2.10
C LEU A 79 -22.97 2.62 -2.30
N LYS A 80 -23.95 2.25 -1.49
CA LYS A 80 -24.69 0.98 -1.64
C LYS A 80 -25.99 1.15 -2.42
N MET A 81 -26.42 2.39 -2.62
CA MET A 81 -27.66 2.72 -3.33
C MET A 81 -27.45 2.66 -4.84
N SER A 82 -28.45 2.19 -5.58
CA SER A 82 -28.40 2.25 -7.05
C SER A 82 -28.51 3.71 -7.52
N VAL A 83 -28.05 3.97 -8.75
CA VAL A 83 -28.20 5.30 -9.38
C VAL A 83 -29.67 5.71 -9.47
N GLU A 84 -30.60 4.76 -9.63
CA GLU A 84 -32.04 5.06 -9.59
C GLU A 84 -32.52 5.49 -8.19
N GLU A 85 -32.05 4.86 -7.12
CA GLU A 85 -32.43 5.23 -5.75
C GLU A 85 -31.90 6.61 -5.34
N LEU A 86 -30.67 6.93 -5.76
CA LEU A 86 -30.10 8.28 -5.58
C LEU A 86 -30.91 9.33 -6.34
N ARG A 87 -31.33 9.02 -7.58
CA ARG A 87 -32.24 9.90 -8.35
C ARG A 87 -33.58 10.06 -7.66
N LEU A 88 -34.18 9.00 -7.11
CA LEU A 88 -35.47 9.07 -6.43
C LEU A 88 -35.40 9.94 -5.18
N ARG A 89 -34.35 9.80 -4.36
CA ARG A 89 -34.16 10.68 -3.19
C ARG A 89 -33.95 12.13 -3.60
N TYR A 90 -33.15 12.37 -4.64
CA TYR A 90 -32.95 13.72 -5.15
C TYR A 90 -34.27 14.32 -5.68
N TYR A 91 -35.08 13.53 -6.39
CA TYR A 91 -36.40 13.97 -6.85
C TYR A 91 -37.37 14.23 -5.72
N VAL A 92 -37.40 13.39 -4.67
CA VAL A 92 -38.28 13.60 -3.51
C VAL A 92 -37.88 14.85 -2.74
N GLN A 93 -36.58 15.09 -2.56
CA GLN A 93 -36.06 16.26 -1.86
C GLN A 93 -36.27 17.57 -2.63
N TYR A 94 -36.24 17.55 -3.96
CA TYR A 94 -36.55 18.72 -4.77
C TYR A 94 -38.05 18.90 -5.06
N ALA A 95 -38.83 17.83 -5.06
CA ALA A 95 -40.29 17.90 -5.23
C ALA A 95 -40.99 18.56 -4.02
N SER A 96 -40.39 18.52 -2.83
CA SER A 96 -40.88 19.24 -1.66
C SER A 96 -40.62 20.76 -1.72
N ASP A 97 -39.63 21.20 -2.50
CA ASP A 97 -39.21 22.60 -2.56
C ASP A 97 -39.85 23.37 -3.73
N PHE A 98 -40.55 22.69 -4.65
CA PHE A 98 -41.30 23.34 -5.71
C PHE A 98 -42.73 23.66 -5.24
N PRO A 99 -43.11 24.95 -5.10
CA PRO A 99 -44.50 25.29 -4.85
C PRO A 99 -45.35 24.76 -6.00
N ALA A 100 -46.37 23.98 -5.67
CA ALA A 100 -47.29 23.38 -6.64
C ALA A 100 -47.73 24.45 -7.66
N LEU A 101 -47.36 24.25 -8.92
CA LEU A 101 -47.80 25.12 -10.01
C LEU A 101 -49.33 25.17 -9.98
N PRO A 102 -49.95 26.36 -9.97
CA PRO A 102 -51.39 26.47 -9.95
C PRO A 102 -51.95 25.83 -11.22
N THR A 103 -52.60 24.67 -11.08
CA THR A 103 -53.32 23.95 -12.15
C THR A 103 -54.62 24.66 -12.56
N SER A 104 -54.73 25.96 -12.29
CA SER A 104 -55.90 26.76 -12.61
C SER A 104 -55.81 27.27 -14.05
N THR A 105 -56.15 26.39 -15.00
CA THR A 105 -56.62 26.76 -16.33
C THR A 105 -57.99 27.43 -16.20
N GLN A 106 -58.03 28.60 -15.58
CA GLN A 106 -59.17 29.51 -15.71
C GLN A 106 -58.98 30.23 -17.05
N HIS A 107 -59.65 29.71 -18.08
CA HIS A 107 -59.91 30.51 -19.28
C HIS A 107 -60.62 31.80 -18.84
N PRO A 108 -60.07 32.99 -19.10
CA PRO A 108 -60.80 34.23 -18.88
C PRO A 108 -62.02 34.21 -19.80
N SER A 109 -63.18 33.95 -19.23
CA SER A 109 -64.47 34.15 -19.88
C SER A 109 -64.66 35.65 -19.99
N PHE A 110 -64.25 36.21 -21.13
CA PHE A 110 -64.55 37.60 -21.44
C PHE A 110 -66.07 37.75 -21.56
N PRO A 111 -66.71 38.61 -20.75
CA PRO A 111 -68.12 38.92 -20.92
C PRO A 111 -68.29 39.65 -22.24
N LEU A 112 -69.07 39.05 -23.15
CA LEU A 112 -69.59 39.71 -24.35
C LEU A 112 -70.50 40.86 -23.89
N GLN A 113 -69.92 42.03 -23.65
CA GLN A 113 -70.69 43.26 -23.53
C GLN A 113 -71.17 43.66 -24.93
N SER A 114 -72.46 43.45 -25.17
CA SER A 114 -73.22 43.91 -26.32
C SER A 114 -73.32 45.44 -26.31
N ALA A 115 -72.23 46.11 -26.71
CA ALA A 115 -72.25 47.56 -26.97
C ALA A 115 -73.12 47.84 -28.20
N THR A 116 -74.34 48.29 -27.95
CA THR A 116 -75.29 48.77 -28.97
C THR A 116 -74.85 50.18 -29.38
N PHE A 117 -74.09 50.29 -30.46
CA PHE A 117 -73.71 51.59 -31.02
C PHE A 117 -74.85 52.17 -31.87
N PRO A 118 -75.23 53.45 -31.67
CA PRO A 118 -76.24 54.12 -32.49
C PRO A 118 -75.68 54.36 -33.91
N PHE A 119 -76.35 53.80 -34.90
CA PHE A 119 -76.08 54.02 -36.32
C PHE A 119 -76.52 55.43 -36.71
N SER A 120 -75.57 56.37 -36.78
CA SER A 120 -75.79 57.66 -37.47
C SER A 120 -75.60 57.46 -38.97
N THR A 121 -76.70 57.47 -39.72
CA THR A 121 -76.70 57.43 -41.19
C THR A 121 -76.34 58.81 -41.75
N THR A 122 -75.06 59.05 -42.00
CA THR A 122 -74.61 60.17 -42.86
C THR A 122 -74.42 59.67 -44.29
N THR A 123 -75.43 59.91 -45.11
CA THR A 123 -75.48 59.57 -46.54
C THR A 123 -74.69 60.60 -47.36
N SER A 124 -73.36 60.48 -47.46
CA SER A 124 -72.57 61.12 -48.53
C SER A 124 -71.10 60.68 -48.54
N ALA A 125 -70.84 59.38 -48.80
CA ALA A 125 -69.46 58.89 -49.04
C ALA A 125 -69.42 57.49 -49.72
N GLY A 126 -70.30 57.22 -50.70
CA GLY A 126 -70.48 55.87 -51.29
C GLY A 126 -69.24 55.27 -52.00
N ASN A 127 -68.29 56.10 -52.46
CA ASN A 127 -67.11 55.61 -53.18
C ASN A 127 -65.90 55.30 -52.29
N GLY A 128 -65.87 55.78 -51.03
CA GLY A 128 -64.76 55.55 -50.10
C GLY A 128 -64.80 54.15 -49.49
N VAL A 129 -65.98 53.76 -48.98
CA VAL A 129 -66.19 52.49 -48.26
C VAL A 129 -65.93 51.27 -49.15
N GLN A 130 -66.29 51.35 -50.43
CA GLN A 130 -66.04 50.26 -51.38
C GLN A 130 -64.55 50.05 -51.64
N LYS A 131 -63.78 51.14 -51.83
CA LYS A 131 -62.33 51.08 -52.02
C LYS A 131 -61.62 50.53 -50.79
N GLU A 132 -62.06 50.94 -49.60
CA GLU A 132 -61.55 50.45 -48.33
C GLU A 132 -61.85 48.96 -48.15
N ARG A 133 -63.07 48.51 -48.43
CA ARG A 133 -63.45 47.10 -48.40
C ARG A 133 -62.60 46.24 -49.35
N ASP A 134 -62.36 46.72 -50.57
CA ASP A 134 -61.54 45.99 -51.55
C ASP A 134 -60.04 46.00 -51.18
N SER A 135 -59.58 47.04 -50.47
CA SER A 135 -58.25 47.08 -49.85
C SER A 135 -58.13 46.05 -48.72
N LEU A 136 -59.12 46.01 -47.82
CA LEU A 136 -59.17 45.05 -46.71
C LEU A 136 -59.25 43.60 -47.23
N ARG A 137 -60.03 43.33 -48.27
CA ARG A 137 -60.08 41.99 -48.90
C ARG A 137 -58.72 41.56 -49.43
N ARG A 138 -57.98 42.47 -50.07
CA ARG A 138 -56.61 42.20 -50.54
C ARG A 138 -55.66 41.95 -49.36
N GLN A 139 -55.75 42.76 -48.32
CA GLN A 139 -54.93 42.61 -47.11
C GLN A 139 -55.21 41.28 -46.38
N VAL A 140 -56.47 40.90 -46.24
CA VAL A 140 -56.86 39.60 -45.66
C VAL A 140 -56.35 38.45 -46.51
N GLY A 141 -56.47 38.55 -47.84
CA GLY A 141 -55.91 37.54 -48.75
C GLY A 141 -54.39 37.40 -48.61
N GLN A 142 -53.66 38.51 -48.49
CA GLN A 142 -52.22 38.52 -48.25
C GLN A 142 -51.87 37.88 -46.90
N LEU A 143 -52.55 38.28 -45.83
CA LEU A 143 -52.33 37.70 -44.49
C LEU A 143 -52.63 36.20 -44.45
N GLN A 144 -53.62 35.72 -45.22
CA GLN A 144 -53.89 34.28 -45.35
C GLN A 144 -52.75 33.55 -46.04
N LEU A 145 -52.20 34.10 -47.13
CA LEU A 145 -51.03 33.54 -47.81
C LEU A 145 -49.80 33.52 -46.89
N GLU A 146 -49.54 34.60 -46.16
CA GLU A 146 -48.46 34.70 -45.19
C GLU A 146 -48.63 33.69 -44.06
N ARG A 147 -49.86 33.54 -43.52
CA ARG A 147 -50.18 32.54 -42.50
C ARG A 147 -49.92 31.12 -42.99
N ASP A 148 -50.35 30.79 -44.20
CA ASP A 148 -50.18 29.45 -44.76
C ASP A 148 -48.72 29.18 -45.14
N ALA A 149 -47.97 30.20 -45.59
CA ALA A 149 -46.52 30.12 -45.76
C ALA A 149 -45.79 29.88 -44.43
N ALA A 150 -46.14 30.62 -43.38
CA ALA A 150 -45.60 30.43 -42.04
C ALA A 150 -45.92 29.03 -41.48
N LYS A 151 -47.13 28.49 -41.75
CA LYS A 151 -47.49 27.11 -41.39
C LYS A 151 -46.61 26.07 -42.10
N ARG A 152 -46.33 26.25 -43.39
CA ARG A 152 -45.42 25.36 -44.14
C ARG A 152 -44.01 25.42 -43.59
N GLN A 153 -43.48 26.63 -43.35
CA GLN A 153 -42.17 26.81 -42.72
C GLN A 153 -42.11 26.18 -41.32
N GLY A 154 -43.17 26.33 -40.52
CA GLY A 154 -43.27 25.68 -39.21
C GLY A 154 -43.30 24.15 -39.31
N ALA A 155 -44.01 23.59 -40.29
CA ALA A 155 -44.04 22.15 -40.53
C ALA A 155 -42.67 21.60 -41.01
N GLU A 156 -41.97 22.33 -41.89
CA GLU A 156 -40.63 21.98 -42.33
C GLU A 156 -39.60 22.05 -41.19
N ALA A 157 -39.67 23.10 -40.37
CA ALA A 157 -38.83 23.24 -39.17
C ALA A 157 -39.09 22.09 -38.18
N ALA A 158 -40.35 21.73 -37.93
CA ALA A 158 -40.71 20.62 -37.07
C ALA A 158 -40.22 19.27 -37.63
N LYS A 159 -40.23 19.09 -38.96
CA LYS A 159 -39.66 17.89 -39.60
C LYS A 159 -38.15 17.82 -39.39
N LYS A 160 -37.42 18.90 -39.63
CA LYS A 160 -35.96 18.98 -39.40
C LYS A 160 -35.59 18.65 -37.95
N LEU A 161 -36.31 19.22 -36.98
CA LEU A 161 -36.08 18.94 -35.56
C LEU A 161 -36.30 17.47 -35.19
N ARG A 162 -37.27 16.79 -35.82
CA ARG A 162 -37.47 15.35 -35.61
C ARG A 162 -36.33 14.51 -36.19
N GLU A 163 -35.87 14.84 -37.40
CA GLU A 163 -34.72 14.17 -38.03
C GLU A 163 -33.45 14.34 -37.18
N GLU A 164 -33.21 15.54 -36.63
CA GLU A 164 -32.10 15.79 -35.70
C GLU A 164 -32.24 15.01 -34.39
N LEU A 165 -33.45 14.94 -33.82
CA LEU A 165 -33.71 14.17 -32.61
C LEU A 165 -33.44 12.67 -32.83
N ASP A 166 -33.90 12.10 -33.94
CA ASP A 166 -33.67 10.70 -34.29
C ASP A 166 -32.17 10.42 -34.51
N ALA A 167 -31.45 11.34 -35.16
CA ALA A 167 -30.01 11.26 -35.34
C ALA A 167 -29.26 11.27 -33.99
N LEU A 168 -29.62 12.18 -33.08
CA LEU A 168 -29.03 12.23 -31.73
C LEU A 168 -29.33 10.97 -30.92
N GLN A 169 -30.54 10.42 -31.03
CA GLN A 169 -30.88 9.15 -30.38
C GLN A 169 -30.05 7.99 -30.92
N ALA A 170 -29.81 7.91 -32.24
CA ALA A 170 -28.95 6.91 -32.85
C ALA A 170 -27.49 7.04 -32.40
N GLN A 171 -26.97 8.28 -32.30
CA GLN A 171 -25.64 8.54 -31.74
C GLN A 171 -25.54 8.09 -30.29
N HIS A 172 -26.51 8.44 -29.45
CA HIS A 172 -26.54 8.04 -28.05
C HIS A 172 -26.62 6.52 -27.87
N ALA A 173 -27.41 5.82 -28.71
CA ALA A 173 -27.45 4.36 -28.72
C ALA A 173 -26.08 3.75 -29.09
N THR A 174 -25.38 4.35 -30.04
CA THR A 174 -24.03 3.92 -30.44
C THR A 174 -23.02 4.12 -29.32
N LEU A 175 -23.01 5.29 -28.67
CA LEU A 175 -22.15 5.55 -27.52
C LEU A 175 -22.42 4.58 -26.36
N ARG A 176 -23.69 4.26 -26.09
CA ARG A 176 -24.06 3.25 -25.08
C ARG A 176 -23.50 1.86 -25.40
N ARG A 177 -23.56 1.42 -26.66
CA ARG A 177 -22.97 0.15 -27.09
C ARG A 177 -21.45 0.16 -26.91
N ASN A 178 -20.79 1.24 -27.31
CA ASN A 178 -19.34 1.38 -27.15
C ASN A 178 -18.92 1.33 -25.68
N LEU A 179 -19.66 2.02 -24.80
CA LEU A 179 -19.43 1.97 -23.35
C LEU A 179 -19.62 0.55 -22.79
N ALA A 180 -20.64 -0.17 -23.24
CA ALA A 180 -20.86 -1.56 -22.83
C ALA A 180 -19.71 -2.49 -23.27
N LEU A 181 -19.20 -2.31 -24.49
CA LEU A 181 -18.04 -3.05 -24.99
C LEU A 181 -16.76 -2.74 -24.17
N GLN A 182 -16.52 -1.47 -23.85
CA GLN A 182 -15.38 -1.08 -23.02
C GLN A 182 -15.48 -1.68 -21.61
N ASN A 183 -16.66 -1.64 -20.99
CA ASN A 183 -16.90 -2.23 -19.67
C ASN A 183 -16.69 -3.75 -19.69
N ASN A 184 -17.15 -4.44 -20.73
CA ASN A 184 -16.93 -5.87 -20.89
C ASN A 184 -15.44 -6.20 -21.09
N ALA A 185 -14.74 -5.45 -21.92
CA ALA A 185 -13.30 -5.62 -22.14
C ALA A 185 -12.50 -5.40 -20.85
N PHE A 186 -12.86 -4.37 -20.07
CA PHE A 186 -12.27 -4.11 -18.75
C PHE A 186 -12.55 -5.25 -17.75
N ALA A 187 -13.78 -5.77 -17.73
CA ALA A 187 -14.14 -6.91 -16.89
C ALA A 187 -13.36 -8.19 -17.26
N GLU A 188 -13.16 -8.45 -18.55
CA GLU A 188 -12.32 -9.57 -19.01
C GLU A 188 -10.86 -9.39 -18.64
N TYR A 189 -10.32 -8.18 -18.81
CA TYR A 189 -8.95 -7.87 -18.39
C TYR A 189 -8.77 -8.15 -16.89
N LYS A 190 -9.69 -7.65 -16.06
CA LYS A 190 -9.67 -7.87 -14.61
C LYS A 190 -9.72 -9.36 -14.24
N ARG A 191 -10.57 -10.16 -14.91
CA ARG A 191 -10.60 -11.61 -14.69
C ARG A 191 -9.27 -12.27 -15.06
N ARG A 192 -8.65 -11.88 -16.18
CA ARG A 192 -7.34 -12.42 -16.58
C ARG A 192 -6.24 -12.07 -15.59
N THR A 193 -6.24 -10.87 -15.01
CA THR A 193 -5.26 -10.49 -14.00
C THR A 193 -5.47 -11.26 -12.69
N GLU A 194 -6.73 -11.44 -12.26
CA GLU A 194 -7.07 -12.24 -11.08
C GLU A 194 -6.68 -13.72 -11.27
N ASP A 195 -6.94 -14.30 -12.44
CA ASP A 195 -6.54 -15.68 -12.78
C ASP A 195 -5.01 -15.84 -12.82
N ALA A 196 -4.29 -14.85 -13.36
CA ALA A 196 -2.83 -14.87 -13.39
C ALA A 196 -2.24 -14.76 -11.97
N GLU A 197 -2.81 -13.90 -11.13
CA GLU A 197 -2.42 -13.79 -9.73
C GLU A 197 -2.70 -15.09 -8.96
N ALA A 198 -3.86 -15.72 -9.18
CA ALA A 198 -4.19 -17.01 -8.58
C ALA A 198 -3.20 -18.11 -8.98
N LYS A 199 -2.75 -18.15 -10.24
CA LYS A 199 -1.71 -19.07 -10.70
C LYS A 199 -0.38 -18.84 -9.98
N LEU A 200 0.06 -17.58 -9.88
CA LEU A 200 1.30 -17.23 -9.16
C LEU A 200 1.24 -17.62 -7.68
N ARG A 201 0.08 -17.47 -7.02
CA ARG A 201 -0.10 -17.92 -5.63
C ARG A 201 0.06 -19.44 -5.50
N VAL A 202 -0.56 -20.22 -6.38
CA VAL A 202 -0.43 -21.68 -6.39
C VAL A 202 1.02 -22.13 -6.64
N GLU A 203 1.74 -21.48 -7.56
CA GLU A 203 3.15 -21.78 -7.82
C GLU A 203 4.04 -21.45 -6.62
N HIS A 204 3.80 -20.31 -5.98
CA HIS A 204 4.50 -19.91 -4.77
C HIS A 204 4.27 -20.91 -3.63
N ASP A 205 3.04 -21.34 -3.41
CA ASP A 205 2.71 -22.33 -2.37
C ASP A 205 3.38 -23.69 -2.67
N ARG A 206 3.39 -24.12 -3.94
CA ARG A 206 4.12 -25.32 -4.36
C ARG A 206 5.63 -25.20 -4.10
N HIS A 207 6.21 -24.03 -4.32
CA HIS A 207 7.62 -23.79 -4.01
C HIS A 207 7.89 -23.83 -2.50
N LEU A 208 7.01 -23.23 -1.68
CA LEU A 208 7.11 -23.31 -0.23
C LEU A 208 7.00 -24.75 0.29
N GLU A 209 6.08 -25.55 -0.25
CA GLU A 209 5.97 -26.97 0.08
C GLU A 209 7.24 -27.76 -0.28
N SER A 210 7.83 -27.48 -1.45
CA SER A 210 9.10 -28.08 -1.87
C SER A 210 10.23 -27.73 -0.89
N LEU A 211 10.34 -26.46 -0.49
CA LEU A 211 11.33 -26.02 0.50
C LEU A 211 11.10 -26.67 1.87
N ARG A 212 9.85 -26.77 2.34
CA ARG A 212 9.51 -27.45 3.60
C ARG A 212 9.94 -28.92 3.58
N LYS A 213 9.67 -29.64 2.48
CA LYS A 213 10.12 -31.03 2.30
C LYS A 213 11.64 -31.15 2.33
N ARG A 214 12.35 -30.21 1.70
CA ARG A 214 13.82 -30.19 1.71
C ARG A 214 14.39 -29.91 3.11
N ILE A 215 13.79 -28.99 3.85
CA ILE A 215 14.19 -28.70 5.24
C ILE A 215 13.99 -29.94 6.10
N ALA A 216 12.83 -30.60 6.04
CA ALA A 216 12.56 -31.83 6.78
C ALA A 216 13.58 -32.95 6.44
N ALA A 217 13.92 -33.13 5.16
CA ALA A 217 14.92 -34.10 4.74
C ALA A 217 16.34 -33.78 5.28
N LEU A 218 16.71 -32.49 5.32
CA LEU A 218 17.99 -32.06 5.89
C LEU A 218 18.02 -32.24 7.41
N GLU A 219 16.92 -32.01 8.11
CA GLU A 219 16.79 -32.24 9.54
C GLU A 219 16.94 -33.72 9.89
N GLN A 220 16.31 -34.60 9.10
CA GLN A 220 16.48 -36.04 9.24
C GLN A 220 17.93 -36.47 9.01
N SER A 221 18.56 -36.02 7.91
CA SER A 221 19.97 -36.31 7.64
C SER A 221 20.91 -35.78 8.74
N LYS A 222 20.60 -34.63 9.34
CA LYS A 222 21.33 -34.08 10.48
C LYS A 222 21.18 -34.97 11.71
N ALA A 223 19.98 -35.50 11.98
CA ALA A 223 19.74 -36.43 13.08
C ALA A 223 20.53 -37.73 12.88
N ASP A 224 20.54 -38.31 11.67
CA ASP A 224 21.30 -39.52 11.34
C ASP A 224 22.82 -39.30 11.49
N LEU A 225 23.33 -38.13 11.09
CA LEU A 225 24.74 -37.77 11.32
C LEU A 225 25.05 -37.60 12.81
N ALA A 226 24.12 -37.08 13.61
CA ALA A 226 24.30 -36.92 15.04
C ALA A 226 24.35 -38.30 15.75
N THR A 227 23.48 -39.24 15.37
CA THR A 227 23.51 -40.61 15.90
C THR A 227 24.78 -41.34 15.48
N GLY A 228 25.21 -41.22 14.22
CA GLY A 228 26.49 -41.77 13.75
C GLY A 228 27.70 -41.21 14.51
N LYS A 229 27.73 -39.91 14.78
CA LYS A 229 28.78 -39.29 15.62
C LYS A 229 28.72 -39.77 17.07
N ALA A 230 27.52 -39.96 17.63
CA ALA A 230 27.36 -40.50 18.98
C ALA A 230 27.90 -41.93 19.08
N PHE A 231 27.62 -42.77 18.08
CA PHE A 231 28.17 -44.13 17.96
C PHE A 231 29.70 -44.12 17.91
N GLN A 232 30.29 -43.30 17.02
CA GLN A 232 31.75 -43.15 16.93
C GLN A 232 32.38 -42.66 18.23
N ARG A 233 31.72 -41.72 18.94
CA ARG A 233 32.20 -41.25 20.26
C ARG A 233 32.17 -42.38 21.29
N ALA A 234 31.14 -43.21 21.31
CA ALA A 234 31.05 -44.36 22.20
C ALA A 234 32.15 -45.39 21.90
N GLU A 235 32.38 -45.71 20.62
CA GLU A 235 33.46 -46.60 20.17
C GLU A 235 34.84 -46.06 20.57
N ILE A 236 35.11 -44.76 20.34
CA ILE A 236 36.37 -44.13 20.78
C ILE A 236 36.52 -44.20 22.30
N GLN A 237 35.45 -44.01 23.07
CA GLN A 237 35.50 -44.14 24.53
C GLN A 237 35.79 -45.57 24.98
N GLU A 238 35.22 -46.58 24.31
CA GLU A 238 35.50 -47.99 24.57
C GLU A 238 36.97 -48.31 24.27
N LEU A 239 37.49 -47.91 23.12
CA LEU A 239 38.91 -48.06 22.76
C LEU A 239 39.84 -47.35 23.76
N ARG A 240 39.46 -46.18 24.26
CA ARG A 240 40.23 -45.49 25.31
C ARG A 240 40.25 -46.29 26.61
N ARG A 241 39.14 -46.93 26.99
CA ARG A 241 39.07 -47.78 28.19
C ARG A 241 39.93 -49.04 28.04
N THR A 242 39.90 -49.70 26.88
CA THR A 242 40.74 -50.89 26.64
C THR A 242 42.23 -50.54 26.62
N ILE A 243 42.63 -49.44 25.97
CA ILE A 243 44.01 -48.95 26.00
C ILE A 243 44.44 -48.64 27.44
N ALA A 244 43.61 -47.94 28.22
CA ALA A 244 43.92 -47.63 29.61
C ALA A 244 44.08 -48.89 30.47
N ALA A 245 43.23 -49.90 30.27
CA ALA A 245 43.36 -51.19 30.95
C ALA A 245 44.67 -51.92 30.60
N LEU A 246 45.04 -51.94 29.31
CA LEU A 246 46.31 -52.53 28.85
C LEU A 246 47.53 -51.77 29.40
N LEU A 247 47.46 -50.45 29.49
CA LEU A 247 48.53 -49.62 30.08
C LEU A 247 48.66 -49.90 31.58
N LEU A 248 47.56 -49.96 32.34
CA LEU A 248 47.60 -50.32 33.76
C LEU A 248 48.13 -51.75 33.99
N GLU A 249 47.77 -52.69 33.13
CA GLU A 249 48.30 -54.05 33.19
C GLU A 249 49.80 -54.10 32.91
N LYS A 250 50.26 -53.30 31.93
CA LYS A 250 51.69 -53.14 31.65
C LYS A 250 52.42 -52.49 32.83
N GLU A 251 51.89 -51.42 33.40
CA GLU A 251 52.47 -50.75 34.58
C GLU A 251 52.59 -51.70 35.77
N ARG A 252 51.61 -52.58 36.00
CA ARG A 252 51.70 -53.63 37.03
C ARG A 252 52.85 -54.59 36.76
N ARG A 253 52.99 -55.07 35.51
CA ARG A 253 54.11 -55.95 35.12
C ARG A 253 55.46 -55.25 35.25
N ASP A 254 55.54 -53.98 34.87
CA ASP A 254 56.76 -53.18 34.95
C ASP A 254 57.12 -52.92 36.43
N ALA A 255 56.15 -52.61 37.30
CA ALA A 255 56.35 -52.43 38.74
C ALA A 255 56.81 -53.71 39.45
N ASP A 256 56.31 -54.87 39.04
CA ASP A 256 56.82 -56.17 39.52
C ASP A 256 58.27 -56.44 39.04
N SER A 257 58.73 -55.74 37.99
CA SER A 257 60.04 -55.95 37.36
C SER A 257 61.10 -54.87 37.67
N HIS A 258 60.72 -53.71 38.18
CA HIS A 258 61.61 -52.56 38.41
C HIS A 258 61.42 -52.00 39.82
N GLY A 259 62.08 -52.64 40.79
CA GLY A 259 62.49 -51.96 42.03
C GLY A 259 63.76 -51.13 41.76
N ASP A 260 63.76 -49.90 42.26
CA ASP A 260 64.83 -48.89 42.20
C ASP A 260 65.15 -48.25 40.84
N GLY A 261 64.69 -47.00 40.65
CA GLY A 261 65.16 -46.14 39.56
C GLY A 261 64.51 -44.75 39.52
N ASP A 262 65.31 -43.73 39.81
CA ASP A 262 65.04 -42.28 40.04
C ASP A 262 64.47 -41.47 38.84
N ASP A 263 63.86 -42.10 37.83
CA ASP A 263 63.44 -41.47 36.56
C ASP A 263 62.00 -40.90 36.55
N SER A 264 61.28 -40.99 37.67
CA SER A 264 59.86 -40.58 37.79
C SER A 264 59.65 -39.05 37.80
N SER A 265 60.66 -38.30 38.24
CA SER A 265 60.63 -36.84 38.39
C SER A 265 60.53 -36.08 37.06
N GLU A 266 61.17 -36.58 36.01
CA GLU A 266 61.30 -35.85 34.74
C GLU A 266 60.04 -35.95 33.86
N ARG A 267 59.34 -37.09 33.91
CA ARG A 267 58.07 -37.29 33.19
C ARG A 267 56.94 -36.41 33.75
N ALA A 268 56.91 -36.20 35.07
CA ALA A 268 55.93 -35.33 35.72
C ALA A 268 56.04 -33.86 35.24
N ARG A 269 57.27 -33.37 35.06
CA ARG A 269 57.53 -32.01 34.56
C ARG A 269 57.07 -31.81 33.12
N GLN A 270 57.26 -32.81 32.25
CA GLN A 270 56.81 -32.73 30.85
C GLN A 270 55.28 -32.75 30.71
N GLN A 271 54.59 -33.56 31.52
CA GLN A 271 53.11 -33.57 31.55
C GLN A 271 52.54 -32.25 32.03
N GLN A 272 53.14 -31.62 33.05
CA GLN A 272 52.68 -30.33 33.55
C GLN A 272 52.88 -29.21 32.52
N LYS A 273 53.95 -29.26 31.72
CA LYS A 273 54.20 -28.30 30.63
C LYS A 273 53.16 -28.42 29.51
N LYS A 274 52.73 -29.63 29.17
CA LYS A 274 51.71 -29.87 28.14
C LYS A 274 50.32 -29.38 28.55
N ARG A 275 49.93 -29.57 29.83
CA ARG A 275 48.65 -29.06 30.37
C ARG A 275 48.55 -27.54 30.42
N ARG A 276 49.67 -26.81 30.40
CA ARG A 276 49.70 -25.35 30.36
C ARG A 276 49.61 -24.76 28.95
N ALA A 277 49.91 -25.53 27.90
CA ALA A 277 49.93 -25.04 26.52
C ALA A 277 48.59 -25.20 25.77
N GLU A 278 47.74 -26.16 26.15
CA GLU A 278 46.40 -26.34 25.55
C GLU A 278 45.43 -25.15 25.76
N PRO A 279 45.32 -24.50 26.94
CA PRO A 279 44.33 -23.44 27.14
C PRO A 279 44.61 -22.16 26.31
N GLU A 280 45.87 -21.90 25.95
CA GLU A 280 46.22 -20.76 25.09
C GLU A 280 45.64 -20.93 23.67
N SER A 281 45.70 -22.15 23.11
CA SER A 281 45.17 -22.44 21.77
C SER A 281 43.64 -22.30 21.70
N ASP A 282 42.92 -22.69 22.76
CA ASP A 282 41.46 -22.60 22.79
C ASP A 282 40.99 -21.15 22.94
N SER A 283 41.70 -20.34 23.75
CA SER A 283 41.40 -18.92 23.90
C SER A 283 41.58 -18.13 22.59
N GLU A 284 42.63 -18.45 21.81
CA GLU A 284 42.87 -17.80 20.52
C GLU A 284 41.81 -18.16 19.49
N ARG A 285 41.33 -19.41 19.50
CA ARG A 285 40.24 -19.85 18.62
C ARG A 285 38.93 -19.14 18.95
N GLU A 286 38.60 -19.01 20.23
CA GLU A 286 37.38 -18.31 20.66
C GLU A 286 37.42 -16.83 20.28
N GLN A 287 38.59 -16.18 20.37
CA GLN A 287 38.75 -14.78 19.97
C GLN A 287 38.53 -14.59 18.47
N ARG A 288 39.05 -15.49 17.63
CA ARG A 288 38.80 -15.46 16.18
C ARG A 288 37.32 -15.68 15.85
N GLU A 289 36.63 -16.56 16.58
CA GLU A 289 35.20 -16.82 16.39
C GLU A 289 34.33 -15.61 16.81
N ARG A 290 34.68 -14.93 17.93
CA ARG A 290 34.02 -13.68 18.35
C ARG A 290 34.22 -12.55 17.34
N GLU A 291 35.44 -12.34 16.86
CA GLU A 291 35.70 -11.33 15.82
C GLU A 291 34.95 -11.62 14.50
N ALA A 292 34.88 -12.89 14.09
CA ALA A 292 34.13 -13.29 12.91
C ALA A 292 32.62 -13.03 13.09
N PHE A 293 32.09 -13.28 14.30
CA PHE A 293 30.71 -12.99 14.64
C PHE A 293 30.42 -11.48 14.64
N GLU A 294 31.27 -10.64 15.22
CA GLU A 294 31.10 -9.17 15.20
C GLU A 294 31.14 -8.61 13.77
N ARG A 295 32.06 -9.10 12.92
CA ARG A 295 32.11 -8.70 11.50
C ARG A 295 30.83 -9.09 10.75
N MET A 296 30.22 -10.24 11.06
CA MET A 296 28.94 -10.64 10.46
C MET A 296 27.75 -9.88 11.06
N SER A 297 27.74 -9.64 12.37
CA SER A 297 26.70 -8.90 13.08
C SER A 297 26.62 -7.44 12.61
N GLY A 298 27.75 -6.76 12.42
CA GLY A 298 27.77 -5.39 11.91
C GLY A 298 27.14 -5.25 10.52
N ARG A 299 27.27 -6.27 9.66
CA ARG A 299 26.59 -6.32 8.35
C ARG A 299 25.08 -6.51 8.49
N TRP A 300 24.65 -7.29 9.48
CA TRP A 300 23.23 -7.50 9.77
C TRP A 300 22.59 -6.22 10.32
N ASP A 301 23.25 -5.54 11.26
CA ASP A 301 22.80 -4.28 11.83
C ASP A 301 22.75 -3.16 10.77
N ALA A 302 23.71 -3.11 9.84
CA ALA A 302 23.66 -2.17 8.73
C ALA A 302 22.43 -2.41 7.83
N ARG A 303 22.14 -3.68 7.51
CA ARG A 303 20.94 -4.06 6.74
C ARG A 303 19.65 -3.79 7.51
N GLU A 304 19.64 -4.00 8.82
CA GLU A 304 18.47 -3.77 9.63
C GLU A 304 18.20 -2.28 9.83
N LYS A 305 19.26 -1.47 10.00
CA LYS A 305 19.17 0.00 9.99
C LYS A 305 18.60 0.50 8.67
N LEU A 306 19.02 -0.07 7.52
CA LEU A 306 18.44 0.22 6.20
C LEU A 306 16.96 -0.16 6.10
N ARG A 307 16.55 -1.29 6.68
CA ARG A 307 15.14 -1.72 6.72
C ARG A 307 14.28 -0.81 7.61
N LYS A 308 14.83 -0.34 8.73
CA LYS A 308 14.18 0.55 9.70
C LYS A 308 14.11 2.00 9.22
N LYS A 309 14.78 2.37 8.12
CA LYS A 309 14.65 3.72 7.55
C LYS A 309 13.22 4.00 7.17
N THR A 310 12.71 5.12 7.68
CA THR A 310 11.39 5.64 7.34
C THR A 310 11.30 5.89 5.82
N PRO A 311 10.10 5.85 5.21
CA PRO A 311 9.94 6.19 3.81
C PRO A 311 10.56 7.56 3.45
N LEU A 312 10.43 8.54 4.36
CA LEU A 312 11.01 9.87 4.23
C LEU A 312 12.55 9.84 4.19
N GLU A 313 13.20 9.07 5.06
CA GLU A 313 14.67 8.92 5.05
C GLU A 313 15.18 8.28 3.76
N ARG A 314 14.47 7.29 3.22
CA ARG A 314 14.84 6.67 1.94
C ARG A 314 14.75 7.67 0.81
N TYR A 315 13.69 8.49 0.80
CA TYR A 315 13.51 9.57 -0.16
C TYR A 315 14.62 10.63 -0.06
N HIS A 316 15.01 11.04 1.15
CA HIS A 316 16.13 11.96 1.32
C HIS A 316 17.43 11.37 0.78
N LEU A 317 17.68 10.09 1.08
CA LEU A 317 18.88 9.40 0.61
C LEU A 317 18.90 9.24 -0.91
N GLN A 318 17.77 8.96 -1.55
CA GLN A 318 17.65 8.94 -3.02
C GLN A 318 17.91 10.31 -3.64
N TRP A 319 17.42 11.38 -3.01
CA TRP A 319 17.71 12.74 -3.45
C TRP A 319 19.17 13.12 -3.29
N ASP A 320 19.80 12.76 -2.18
CA ASP A 320 21.20 13.06 -1.93
C ASP A 320 22.11 12.27 -2.87
N GLN A 321 21.74 11.01 -3.18
CA GLN A 321 22.38 10.21 -4.22
C GLN A 321 22.25 10.87 -5.58
N LEU A 322 21.03 11.27 -5.98
CA LEU A 322 20.78 11.97 -7.23
C LEU A 322 21.70 13.19 -7.33
N LEU A 323 21.69 14.07 -6.32
CA LEU A 323 22.51 15.30 -6.30
C LEU A 323 24.02 15.01 -6.32
N SER A 324 24.47 13.92 -5.70
CA SER A 324 25.89 13.51 -5.72
C SER A 324 26.29 12.92 -7.07
N ASP A 325 25.39 12.17 -7.70
CA ASP A 325 25.57 11.59 -9.03
C ASP A 325 25.57 12.70 -10.09
N LEU A 326 24.73 13.73 -9.94
CA LEU A 326 24.75 14.92 -10.81
C LEU A 326 26.12 15.60 -10.81
N ALA A 327 26.78 15.64 -9.65
CA ALA A 327 28.09 16.26 -9.50
C ALA A 327 29.24 15.41 -10.08
N SER A 328 29.06 14.09 -10.20
CA SER A 328 30.13 13.16 -10.58
C SER A 328 30.03 12.64 -12.00
N LEU A 329 28.83 12.47 -12.57
CA LEU A 329 28.61 11.80 -13.86
C LEU A 329 27.54 12.53 -14.69
N PRO A 330 27.92 13.38 -15.66
CA PRO A 330 26.97 14.16 -16.47
C PRO A 330 26.15 13.31 -17.47
N SER A 331 26.38 12.01 -17.58
CA SER A 331 25.81 11.15 -18.64
C SER A 331 24.59 10.32 -18.23
N VAL A 332 24.24 10.25 -16.94
CA VAL A 332 23.08 9.46 -16.51
C VAL A 332 21.81 10.27 -16.67
N LEU A 333 21.01 9.93 -17.69
CA LEU A 333 19.68 10.50 -17.91
C LEU A 333 18.62 9.68 -17.17
N LEU A 334 17.92 10.33 -16.25
CA LEU A 334 16.80 9.80 -15.49
C LEU A 334 15.52 9.84 -16.33
N THR A 335 14.76 8.75 -16.26
CA THR A 335 13.39 8.71 -16.77
C THR A 335 12.42 9.27 -15.74
N PHE A 336 11.22 9.65 -16.20
CA PHE A 336 10.13 10.10 -15.32
C PHE A 336 9.87 9.13 -14.16
N GLU A 337 9.92 7.82 -14.43
CA GLU A 337 9.69 6.75 -13.44
C GLU A 337 10.87 6.57 -12.46
N GLN A 338 12.09 6.93 -12.87
CA GLN A 338 13.28 6.83 -12.04
C GLN A 338 13.49 8.06 -11.15
N PHE A 339 12.74 9.14 -11.42
CA PHE A 339 12.82 10.36 -10.64
C PHE A 339 12.33 10.12 -9.20
N PRO A 340 13.03 10.62 -8.16
CA PRO A 340 12.69 10.36 -6.77
C PRO A 340 11.48 11.21 -6.34
N TRP A 341 10.29 10.77 -6.76
CA TRP A 341 9.01 11.34 -6.34
C TRP A 341 8.75 11.09 -4.85
N PRO A 342 8.02 11.99 -4.16
CA PRO A 342 7.69 11.79 -2.75
C PRO A 342 6.72 10.60 -2.55
N LEU A 343 6.01 10.17 -3.60
CA LEU A 343 5.11 9.02 -3.59
C LEU A 343 5.56 7.98 -4.61
N HIS A 344 5.19 6.72 -4.39
CA HIS A 344 5.54 5.63 -5.30
C HIS A 344 4.83 5.74 -6.66
N SER A 345 3.61 6.28 -6.65
CA SER A 345 2.84 6.58 -7.86
C SER A 345 2.86 8.10 -8.07
N PRO A 346 3.46 8.60 -9.16
CA PRO A 346 3.47 10.03 -9.46
C PRO A 346 2.06 10.59 -9.63
N TRP A 347 1.10 9.78 -10.07
CA TRP A 347 -0.28 10.21 -10.38
C TRP A 347 -1.17 10.37 -9.15
N ASP A 348 -0.73 9.90 -7.97
CA ASP A 348 -1.53 9.89 -6.73
C ASP A 348 -1.12 11.01 -5.75
N ILE A 349 -0.48 12.06 -6.26
CA ILE A 349 -0.04 13.21 -5.45
C ILE A 349 -1.26 14.03 -5.03
N THR A 350 -1.69 13.76 -3.79
CA THR A 350 -2.71 14.56 -3.10
C THR A 350 -2.12 15.14 -1.82
N THR A 351 -2.70 16.25 -1.34
CA THR A 351 -2.34 16.87 -0.06
C THR A 351 -2.33 15.85 1.10
N GLY A 352 -3.32 14.95 1.13
CA GLY A 352 -3.42 13.89 2.14
C GLY A 352 -2.31 12.84 2.02
N SER A 353 -2.11 12.28 0.83
CA SER A 353 -1.04 11.30 0.57
C SER A 353 0.34 11.87 0.91
N LEU A 354 0.57 13.14 0.56
CA LEU A 354 1.83 13.82 0.83
C LEU A 354 2.03 14.10 2.33
N ALA A 355 0.97 14.46 3.06
CA ALA A 355 1.02 14.58 4.52
C ALA A 355 1.37 13.26 5.20
N ASP A 356 0.68 12.19 4.79
CA ASP A 356 0.91 10.85 5.33
C ASP A 356 2.35 10.41 5.10
N PHE A 357 2.91 10.68 3.92
CA PHE A 357 4.30 10.41 3.58
C PHE A 357 5.30 11.26 4.38
N LEU A 358 5.12 12.59 4.39
CA LEU A 358 6.08 13.51 5.01
C LEU A 358 6.08 13.45 6.54
N PHE A 359 4.98 13.02 7.16
CA PHE A 359 4.85 13.03 8.62
C PHE A 359 5.02 11.66 9.26
N VAL A 360 5.42 10.63 8.51
CA VAL A 360 5.80 9.33 9.09
C VAL A 360 6.98 9.50 10.03
N GLY A 361 6.75 9.36 11.34
CA GLY A 361 7.80 9.45 12.36
C GLY A 361 8.25 10.88 12.70
N VAL A 362 7.63 11.92 12.12
CA VAL A 362 7.98 13.32 12.40
C VAL A 362 7.13 13.89 13.52
N GLU A 363 7.80 14.45 14.54
CA GLU A 363 7.17 15.15 15.66
C GLU A 363 6.33 16.35 15.18
N ARG A 364 5.17 16.58 15.82
CA ARG A 364 4.23 17.65 15.43
C ARG A 364 4.87 19.03 15.34
N GLY A 365 5.77 19.37 16.27
CA GLY A 365 6.49 20.64 16.28
C GLY A 365 7.46 20.83 15.10
N LYS A 366 7.93 19.75 14.48
CA LYS A 366 8.87 19.76 13.35
C LYS A 366 8.18 19.68 11.99
N ARG A 367 6.89 19.31 11.92
CA ARG A 367 6.16 19.15 10.65
C ARG A 367 6.21 20.39 9.76
N LYS A 368 6.00 21.57 10.34
CA LYS A 368 6.07 22.86 9.62
C LYS A 368 7.47 23.12 9.04
N GLN A 369 8.52 22.72 9.75
CA GLN A 369 9.90 22.81 9.26
C GLN A 369 10.13 21.83 8.11
N THR A 370 9.68 20.57 8.24
CA THR A 370 9.77 19.57 7.18
C THR A 370 9.08 20.04 5.89
N VAL A 371 7.87 20.60 5.97
CA VAL A 371 7.17 21.15 4.79
C VAL A 371 7.97 22.29 4.15
N ARG A 372 8.54 23.21 4.93
CA ARG A 372 9.38 24.30 4.42
C ARG A 372 10.68 23.83 3.78
N GLU A 373 11.26 22.75 4.27
CA GLU A 373 12.44 22.13 3.66
C GLU A 373 12.10 21.49 2.31
N GLN A 374 10.96 20.80 2.23
CA GLN A 374 10.47 20.26 0.95
C GLN A 374 10.10 21.37 -0.03
N LEU A 375 9.42 22.45 0.39
CA LEU A 375 9.13 23.59 -0.48
C LEU A 375 10.40 24.24 -1.05
N ARG A 376 11.45 24.38 -0.24
CA ARG A 376 12.75 24.90 -0.71
C ARG A 376 13.40 23.97 -1.74
N ARG A 377 13.23 22.65 -1.59
CA ARG A 377 13.76 21.63 -2.51
C ARG A 377 12.99 21.60 -3.84
N TRP A 378 11.67 21.67 -3.78
CA TRP A 378 10.76 21.64 -4.94
C TRP A 378 10.50 23.03 -5.54
N HIS A 379 11.13 24.09 -5.04
CA HIS A 379 10.95 25.43 -5.56
C HIS A 379 11.37 25.49 -7.05
N PRO A 380 10.56 26.07 -7.95
CA PRO A 380 10.84 26.04 -9.41
C PRO A 380 12.23 26.61 -9.73
N ASP A 381 12.60 27.71 -9.09
CA ASP A 381 13.94 28.31 -9.25
C ASP A 381 15.08 27.36 -8.81
N LYS A 382 14.95 26.69 -7.65
CA LYS A 382 15.98 25.75 -7.16
C LYS A 382 16.02 24.47 -7.97
N PHE A 383 14.87 24.03 -8.46
CA PHE A 383 14.74 22.85 -9.30
C PHE A 383 15.44 23.05 -10.65
N MET A 384 15.27 24.22 -11.27
CA MET A 384 15.94 24.57 -12.52
C MET A 384 17.43 24.89 -12.32
N THR A 385 17.78 25.74 -11.34
CA THR A 385 19.17 26.19 -11.12
C THR A 385 20.12 25.08 -10.67
N ARG A 386 19.63 24.05 -9.97
CA ARG A 386 20.45 22.88 -9.59
C ARG A 386 20.70 21.91 -10.74
N GLY A 387 20.20 22.20 -11.94
CA GLY A 387 20.39 21.34 -13.10
C GLY A 387 19.64 20.02 -13.03
N VAL A 388 18.71 19.82 -12.08
CA VAL A 388 17.97 18.56 -11.92
C VAL A 388 17.27 18.16 -13.21
N LEU A 389 16.69 19.14 -13.91
CA LEU A 389 16.03 18.92 -15.20
C LEU A 389 17.02 18.55 -16.33
N ALA A 390 18.28 19.00 -16.26
CA ALA A 390 19.30 18.65 -17.25
C ALA A 390 19.65 17.15 -17.24
N HIS A 391 19.38 16.47 -16.13
CA HIS A 391 19.57 15.03 -15.99
C HIS A 391 18.29 14.24 -16.24
N VAL A 392 17.16 14.87 -16.52
CA VAL A 392 15.95 14.18 -16.95
C VAL A 392 16.00 14.05 -18.48
N MET A 393 15.51 12.94 -19.03
CA MET A 393 15.33 12.85 -20.49
C MET A 393 14.41 13.95 -21.02
N GLU A 394 14.77 14.56 -22.14
CA GLU A 394 14.03 15.68 -22.74
C GLU A 394 12.54 15.37 -22.98
N LYS A 395 12.22 14.14 -23.39
CA LYS A 395 10.82 13.68 -23.57
C LYS A 395 9.98 13.70 -22.29
N ASP A 396 10.61 13.66 -21.12
CA ASP A 396 9.97 13.61 -19.82
C ASP A 396 9.97 14.98 -19.11
N HIS A 397 10.65 16.00 -19.65
CA HIS A 397 10.79 17.32 -19.02
C HIS A 397 9.44 17.97 -18.70
N ALA A 398 8.53 18.03 -19.67
CA ALA A 398 7.23 18.65 -19.49
C ALA A 398 6.44 17.98 -18.35
N ARG A 399 6.45 16.65 -18.31
CA ARG A 399 5.76 15.87 -17.26
C ARG A 399 6.38 16.10 -15.88
N VAL A 400 7.72 16.16 -15.81
CA VAL A 400 8.40 16.44 -14.53
C VAL A 400 8.05 17.83 -14.01
N ILE A 401 7.97 18.83 -14.90
CA ILE A 401 7.60 20.21 -14.52
C ILE A 401 6.15 20.29 -14.05
N GLU A 402 5.21 19.69 -14.78
CA GLU A 402 3.79 19.63 -14.39
C GLU A 402 3.65 19.02 -13.00
N LEU A 403 4.28 17.87 -12.77
CA LEU A 403 4.17 17.18 -11.49
C LEU A 403 4.90 17.91 -10.36
N GLN A 404 6.02 18.57 -10.66
CA GLN A 404 6.69 19.45 -9.71
C GLN A 404 5.77 20.60 -9.25
N GLN A 405 4.99 21.20 -10.16
CA GLN A 405 4.02 22.23 -9.80
C GLN A 405 2.92 21.68 -8.88
N GLU A 406 2.40 20.49 -9.19
CA GLU A 406 1.39 19.82 -8.35
C GLU A 406 1.92 19.55 -6.92
N VAL A 407 3.17 19.08 -6.79
CA VAL A 407 3.83 18.90 -5.49
C VAL A 407 3.91 20.22 -4.73
N VAL A 408 4.32 21.31 -5.39
CA VAL A 408 4.41 22.64 -4.76
C VAL A 408 3.04 23.15 -4.30
N ILE A 409 1.98 22.95 -5.09
CA ILE A 409 0.61 23.30 -4.72
C ILE A 409 0.19 22.52 -3.46
N CYS A 410 0.39 21.20 -3.45
CA CYS A 410 0.07 20.36 -2.29
C CYS A 410 0.86 20.77 -1.04
N LEU A 411 2.15 21.07 -1.18
CA LEU A 411 3.00 21.52 -0.07
C LEU A 411 2.58 22.89 0.48
N ASN A 412 2.17 23.82 -0.37
CA ASN A 412 1.66 25.12 0.05
C ASN A 412 0.32 24.99 0.79
N GLN A 413 -0.57 24.12 0.31
CA GLN A 413 -1.82 23.81 1.01
C GLN A 413 -1.51 23.24 2.41
N LEU A 414 -0.60 22.26 2.51
CA LEU A 414 -0.17 21.72 3.81
C LEU A 414 0.42 22.77 4.73
N LEU A 415 1.15 23.76 4.19
CA LEU A 415 1.71 24.84 4.99
C LEU A 415 0.63 25.79 5.51
N GLN A 416 -0.43 26.04 4.72
CA GLN A 416 -1.59 26.85 5.10
C GLN A 416 -2.45 26.14 6.16
N ASP A 417 -2.70 24.85 6.00
CA ASP A 417 -3.47 24.04 6.95
C ASP A 417 -2.80 23.92 8.34
N MET A 418 -1.51 24.28 8.44
CA MET A 418 -0.71 24.30 9.68
C MET A 418 -0.54 25.69 10.31
N GLN A 419 -1.20 26.72 9.77
CA GLN A 419 -1.26 28.06 10.38
C GLN A 419 -2.42 28.12 11.37
#